data_AF-A0A7J5DAU8-F1
#
_entry.id   AF-A0A7J5DAU8-F1
#
_cell.length_a   1.000
_cell.length_b   1.000
_cell.length_c   1.000
_cell.angle_alpha   90.00
_cell.angle_beta   90.00
_cell.angle_gamma   90.00
#
_symmetry.space_group_name_H-M   'P 1'
#
loop_
_entity.id
_entity.type
_entity.pdbx_description
1 polymer ?
#
loop_
_entity_poly.entity_id
_entity_poly.type
_entity_poly.pdbx_seq_one_letter_code
_entity_poly.pdbx_strand_id
1 'polypeptide(L)'
;MGHVGNRRMSVDRLVEQPSGRGLVAIPLALIVVITVADIRSPTDVHLGPLLVIAPTLTASLAGPGLTALVGALAVAAQVVIAALHGGLGTTNHIAQITALVVLSALVVFVCRVRERRARELVRARSVAETAQLVLLRPPPRRIGPLRVAWLYLAAEDDTQIGGDLFAVSRAAGASTRVIIGDVRGKGLAAIGEASVVLGAFREGAHRYATLPELTTALEVSVCRDLDEVADTEHDPGEHFVTALVLDIPDDGARVEMINCGHPPPLLLRDHRVIVLHARHPVPPLGMCGLPASSHHTDPFSFEPGDFLLLYTDGVIEARSPDGAFYPLAERVAAFPSPSPDVLLRHIHDDLVRHIGDQPGDDAAFLVVERTAAHHLHLPHLPVDGHHRLGSDGPPPPAPR
;
A
#
# COMPACT_ATOMS: atom_id res chain seq x y z
N MET A 1 -24.27 -25.58 6.18
CA MET A 1 -24.73 -24.95 4.92
C MET A 1 -25.47 -23.68 5.31
N GLY A 2 -24.91 -22.50 5.03
CA GLY A 2 -25.49 -21.21 5.44
C GLY A 2 -24.42 -20.15 5.71
N HIS A 3 -24.11 -19.37 4.67
CA HIS A 3 -23.10 -18.31 4.60
C HIS A 3 -23.11 -17.31 5.78
N VAL A 4 -21.95 -17.13 6.43
CA VAL A 4 -21.62 -15.90 7.16
C VAL A 4 -20.73 -15.06 6.25
N GLY A 5 -21.27 -13.91 5.86
CA GLY A 5 -20.72 -13.01 4.86
C GLY A 5 -19.35 -12.44 5.23
N ASN A 6 -18.42 -12.64 4.31
CA ASN A 6 -17.13 -11.99 4.26
C ASN A 6 -17.34 -10.49 3.98
N ARG A 7 -17.42 -9.66 5.03
CA ARG A 7 -17.44 -8.19 4.89
C ARG A 7 -16.05 -7.73 4.46
N ARG A 8 -15.83 -7.68 3.15
CA ARG A 8 -14.82 -6.84 2.52
C ARG A 8 -15.13 -5.40 2.94
N MET A 9 -14.24 -4.76 3.71
CA MET A 9 -14.23 -3.29 3.83
C MET A 9 -13.66 -2.74 2.52
N SER A 10 -14.52 -2.68 1.50
CA SER A 10 -14.32 -1.80 0.34
C SER A 10 -14.61 -0.38 0.81
N VAL A 11 -13.56 0.35 1.17
CA VAL A 11 -13.56 1.80 1.29
C VAL A 11 -13.53 2.34 -0.13
N ASP A 12 -14.70 2.41 -0.74
CA ASP A 12 -14.88 2.99 -2.05
C ASP A 12 -16.16 3.82 -2.02
N ARG A 13 -16.05 5.07 -2.47
CA ARG A 13 -17.02 6.19 -2.41
C ARG A 13 -17.00 7.03 -1.14
N LEU A 14 -16.38 8.21 -1.26
CA LEU A 14 -17.07 9.52 -1.22
C LEU A 14 -16.04 10.62 -1.53
N VAL A 15 -15.61 10.70 -2.79
CA VAL A 15 -15.18 11.98 -3.36
C VAL A 15 -16.32 12.43 -4.24
N GLU A 16 -17.11 13.39 -3.77
CA GLU A 16 -18.02 14.14 -4.61
C GLU A 16 -17.17 14.86 -5.66
N GLN A 17 -17.05 14.25 -6.84
CA GLN A 17 -16.51 14.94 -8.01
C GLN A 17 -17.42 16.15 -8.29
N PRO A 18 -16.90 17.39 -8.34
CA PRO A 18 -17.69 18.52 -8.74
C PRO A 18 -18.27 18.24 -10.12
N SER A 19 -19.59 18.30 -10.21
CA SER A 19 -20.42 17.94 -11.36
C SER A 19 -19.76 18.31 -12.70
N GLY A 20 -19.25 17.31 -13.44
CA GLY A 20 -18.56 17.47 -14.72
C GLY A 20 -19.36 18.19 -15.83
N ARG A 21 -20.61 18.57 -15.57
CA ARG A 21 -21.46 19.39 -16.46
C ARG A 21 -20.97 20.84 -16.58
N GLY A 22 -20.36 21.41 -15.54
CA GLY A 22 -19.87 22.80 -15.56
C GLY A 22 -18.66 23.00 -16.49
N LEU A 23 -17.76 22.02 -16.53
CA LEU A 23 -16.54 22.10 -17.35
C LEU A 23 -16.79 21.99 -18.86
N VAL A 24 -17.84 21.29 -19.27
CA VAL A 24 -18.18 21.10 -20.70
C VAL A 24 -18.87 22.32 -21.30
N ALA A 25 -19.46 23.18 -20.47
CA ALA A 25 -20.13 24.39 -20.94
C ALA A 25 -19.14 25.39 -21.58
N ILE A 26 -17.89 25.42 -21.12
CA ILE A 26 -16.87 26.39 -21.60
C ILE A 26 -16.47 26.12 -23.06
N PRO A 27 -16.06 24.90 -23.47
CA PRO A 27 -15.79 24.60 -24.88
C PRO A 27 -16.98 24.85 -25.81
N LEU A 28 -18.20 24.54 -25.36
CA LEU A 28 -19.42 24.76 -26.15
C LEU A 28 -19.71 26.25 -26.32
N ALA A 29 -19.60 27.04 -25.25
CA ALA A 29 -19.74 28.50 -25.31
C ALA A 29 -18.69 29.10 -26.26
N LEU A 30 -17.46 28.61 -26.23
CA LEU A 30 -16.39 29.05 -27.12
C LEU A 30 -16.73 28.81 -28.59
N ILE A 31 -17.26 27.63 -28.95
CA ILE A 31 -17.73 27.34 -30.31
C ILE A 31 -18.79 28.38 -30.73
N VAL A 32 -19.78 28.63 -29.87
CA VAL A 32 -20.86 29.59 -30.17
C VAL A 32 -20.31 31.00 -30.36
N VAL A 33 -19.45 31.47 -29.45
CA VAL A 33 -18.87 32.82 -29.50
C VAL A 33 -18.03 33.01 -30.75
N ILE A 34 -17.14 32.05 -31.06
CA ILE A 34 -16.29 32.13 -32.26
C ILE A 34 -17.16 32.11 -33.52
N THR A 35 -18.18 31.25 -33.57
CA THR A 35 -19.09 31.17 -34.72
C THR A 35 -19.86 32.48 -34.93
N VAL A 36 -20.40 33.07 -33.87
CA VAL A 36 -21.14 34.35 -33.95
C VAL A 36 -20.21 35.51 -34.30
N ALA A 37 -18.98 35.52 -33.77
CA ALA A 37 -17.99 36.54 -34.09
C ALA A 37 -17.54 36.46 -35.55
N ASP A 38 -17.35 35.24 -36.10
CA ASP A 38 -16.97 35.05 -37.50
C ASP A 38 -18.09 35.48 -38.44
N ILE A 39 -19.35 35.11 -38.15
CA ILE A 39 -20.54 35.54 -38.93
C ILE A 39 -20.73 37.05 -38.96
N ARG A 40 -20.29 37.78 -37.93
CA ARG A 40 -20.38 39.25 -37.86
C ARG A 40 -19.14 39.96 -38.40
N SER A 41 -18.07 39.23 -38.68
CA SER A 41 -16.82 39.82 -39.17
C SER A 41 -16.91 40.06 -40.69
N PRO A 42 -16.21 41.07 -41.21
CA PRO A 42 -16.05 41.27 -42.64
C PRO A 42 -15.49 40.02 -43.34
N THR A 43 -15.86 39.78 -44.60
CA THR A 43 -15.51 38.56 -45.38
C THR A 43 -14.01 38.31 -45.56
N ASP A 44 -13.18 39.32 -45.29
CA ASP A 44 -11.71 39.30 -45.32
C ASP A 44 -11.06 38.82 -44.00
N VAL A 45 -11.84 38.71 -42.92
CA VAL A 45 -11.38 38.19 -41.62
C VAL A 45 -12.00 36.80 -41.40
N HIS A 46 -11.16 35.79 -41.16
CA HIS A 46 -11.61 34.41 -40.93
C HIS A 46 -11.20 33.93 -39.54
N LEU A 47 -12.16 33.78 -38.65
CA LEU A 47 -11.95 33.31 -37.27
C LEU A 47 -12.14 31.80 -37.11
N GLY A 48 -12.68 31.13 -38.13
CA GLY A 48 -12.89 29.68 -38.19
C GLY A 48 -11.75 28.79 -37.69
N PRO A 49 -10.45 29.07 -38.00
CA PRO A 49 -9.33 28.31 -37.44
C PRO A 49 -9.26 28.28 -35.90
N LEU A 50 -9.82 29.27 -35.21
CA LEU A 50 -9.85 29.33 -33.74
C LEU A 50 -10.78 28.28 -33.11
N LEU A 51 -11.70 27.68 -33.89
CA LEU A 51 -12.61 26.65 -33.38
C LEU A 51 -11.89 25.42 -32.84
N VAL A 52 -10.62 25.21 -33.21
CA VAL A 52 -9.82 24.09 -32.68
C VAL A 52 -9.49 24.22 -31.19
N ILE A 53 -9.62 25.42 -30.61
CA ILE A 53 -9.40 25.63 -29.18
C ILE A 53 -10.43 24.81 -28.37
N ALA A 54 -11.66 24.64 -28.87
CA ALA A 54 -12.71 23.92 -28.16
C ALA A 54 -12.41 22.41 -27.96
N PRO A 55 -12.08 21.61 -29.00
CA PRO A 55 -11.67 20.22 -28.78
C PRO A 55 -10.36 20.11 -28.00
N THR A 56 -9.43 21.05 -28.16
CA THR A 56 -8.17 21.07 -27.39
C THR A 56 -8.42 21.24 -25.90
N LEU A 57 -9.25 22.21 -25.52
CA LEU A 57 -9.66 22.44 -24.13
C LEU A 57 -10.49 21.25 -23.59
N THR A 58 -11.33 20.65 -24.42
CA THR A 58 -12.09 19.46 -24.02
C THR A 58 -11.17 18.28 -23.72
N ALA A 59 -10.10 18.10 -24.51
CA ALA A 59 -9.13 17.02 -24.31
C ALA A 59 -8.33 17.12 -23.00
N SER A 60 -8.20 18.33 -22.42
CA SER A 60 -7.58 18.51 -21.10
C SER A 60 -8.54 18.28 -19.94
N LEU A 61 -9.86 18.33 -20.18
CA LEU A 61 -10.87 18.32 -19.14
C LEU A 61 -11.73 17.05 -19.14
N ALA A 62 -11.75 16.31 -20.24
CA ALA A 62 -12.66 15.18 -20.44
C ALA A 62 -12.03 14.07 -21.30
N GLY A 63 -12.73 12.93 -21.33
CA GLY A 63 -12.32 11.77 -22.11
C GLY A 63 -12.46 11.93 -23.63
N PRO A 64 -11.86 11.02 -24.42
CA PRO A 64 -11.76 11.10 -25.87
C PRO A 64 -13.12 11.07 -26.58
N GLY A 65 -14.13 10.44 -25.97
CA GLY A 65 -15.50 10.43 -26.50
C GLY A 65 -16.12 11.83 -26.56
N LEU A 66 -15.95 12.62 -25.49
CA LEU A 66 -16.46 13.99 -25.45
C LEU A 66 -15.63 14.92 -26.33
N THR A 67 -14.31 14.76 -26.33
CA THR A 67 -13.39 15.49 -27.22
C THR A 67 -13.75 15.27 -28.70
N ALA A 68 -14.12 14.05 -29.08
CA ALA A 68 -14.58 13.73 -30.42
C ALA A 68 -15.92 14.42 -30.76
N LEU A 69 -16.86 14.45 -29.81
CA LEU A 69 -18.12 15.17 -29.97
C LEU A 69 -17.90 16.68 -30.17
N VAL A 70 -17.08 17.31 -29.33
CA VAL A 70 -16.77 18.75 -29.43
C VAL A 70 -16.00 19.06 -30.72
N GLY A 71 -15.08 18.19 -31.14
CA GLY A 71 -14.40 18.32 -32.43
C GLY A 71 -15.38 18.24 -33.61
N ALA A 72 -16.35 17.32 -33.58
CA ALA A 72 -17.39 17.22 -34.59
C ALA A 72 -18.29 18.47 -34.64
N LEU A 73 -18.64 19.03 -33.47
CA LEU A 73 -19.40 20.29 -33.37
C LEU A 73 -18.61 21.49 -33.92
N ALA A 74 -17.31 21.57 -33.63
CA ALA A 74 -16.43 22.60 -34.17
C ALA A 74 -16.35 22.52 -35.71
N VAL A 75 -16.21 21.31 -36.27
CA VAL A 75 -16.23 21.10 -37.73
C VAL A 75 -17.59 21.49 -38.32
N ALA A 76 -18.69 21.09 -37.68
CA ALA A 76 -20.05 21.46 -38.13
C ALA A 76 -20.25 22.99 -38.14
N ALA A 77 -19.78 23.68 -37.10
CA ALA A 77 -19.81 25.14 -37.04
C ALA A 77 -19.00 25.77 -38.19
N GLN A 78 -17.81 25.24 -38.49
CA GLN A 78 -16.99 25.72 -39.61
C GLN A 78 -17.68 25.54 -40.97
N VAL A 79 -18.38 24.42 -41.16
CA VAL A 79 -19.17 24.17 -42.38
C VAL A 79 -20.32 25.18 -42.52
N VAL A 80 -20.99 25.54 -41.42
CA VAL A 80 -22.04 26.56 -41.39
C VAL A 80 -21.49 27.94 -41.76
N ILE A 81 -20.36 28.34 -41.16
CA ILE A 81 -19.69 29.63 -41.48
C ILE A 81 -19.33 29.70 -42.97
N ALA A 82 -18.75 28.63 -43.53
CA ALA A 82 -18.38 28.55 -44.93
C ALA A 82 -19.58 28.60 -45.88
N ALA A 83 -20.71 27.98 -45.49
CA ALA A 83 -21.94 28.04 -46.27
C ALA A 83 -22.54 29.47 -46.33
N LEU A 84 -22.41 30.25 -45.24
CA LEU A 84 -22.93 31.61 -45.14
C LEU A 84 -22.07 32.66 -45.87
N HIS A 85 -20.74 32.47 -45.95
CA HIS A 85 -19.79 33.47 -46.49
C HIS A 85 -19.39 33.30 -47.97
N GLY A 86 -20.09 32.47 -48.75
CA GLY A 86 -19.81 32.33 -50.19
C GLY A 86 -19.65 30.89 -50.69
N GLY A 87 -19.92 29.89 -49.84
CA GLY A 87 -20.07 28.49 -50.24
C GLY A 87 -18.83 27.63 -50.00
N LEU A 88 -19.05 26.32 -49.93
CA LEU A 88 -18.05 25.31 -49.54
C LEU A 88 -16.94 25.08 -50.59
N GLY A 89 -17.05 25.70 -51.77
CA GLY A 89 -16.17 25.44 -52.92
C GLY A 89 -14.90 26.30 -52.98
N THR A 90 -14.71 27.25 -52.07
CA THR A 90 -13.50 28.09 -52.08
C THR A 90 -12.31 27.33 -51.49
N THR A 91 -11.13 27.49 -52.08
CA THR A 91 -9.89 26.81 -51.62
C THR A 91 -9.59 27.10 -50.16
N ASN A 92 -9.91 28.31 -49.67
CA ASN A 92 -9.71 28.70 -48.28
C ASN A 92 -10.61 27.93 -47.30
N HIS A 93 -11.92 27.83 -47.58
CA HIS A 93 -12.83 27.08 -46.72
C HIS A 93 -12.53 25.57 -46.73
N ILE A 94 -12.17 25.01 -47.89
CA ILE A 94 -11.73 23.62 -48.00
C ILE A 94 -10.47 23.39 -47.15
N ALA A 95 -9.49 24.28 -47.22
CA ALA A 95 -8.27 24.19 -46.42
C ALA A 95 -8.55 24.28 -44.92
N GLN A 96 -9.40 25.21 -44.49
CA GLN A 96 -9.77 25.40 -43.07
C GLN A 96 -10.55 24.21 -42.49
N ILE A 97 -11.56 23.70 -43.21
CA ILE A 97 -12.33 22.53 -42.78
C ILE A 97 -11.42 21.31 -42.71
N THR A 98 -10.57 21.09 -43.72
CA THR A 98 -9.62 19.98 -43.74
C THR A 98 -8.64 20.07 -42.58
N ALA A 99 -8.07 21.25 -42.34
CA ALA A 99 -7.15 21.48 -41.22
C ALA A 99 -7.84 21.23 -39.87
N LEU A 100 -9.08 21.70 -39.68
CA LEU A 100 -9.83 21.50 -38.44
C LEU A 100 -10.20 20.03 -38.21
N VAL A 101 -10.57 19.30 -39.27
CA VAL A 101 -10.82 17.85 -39.20
C VAL A 101 -9.54 17.10 -38.80
N VAL A 102 -8.42 17.38 -39.47
CA VAL A 102 -7.14 16.74 -39.18
C VAL A 102 -6.68 17.04 -37.75
N LEU A 103 -6.76 18.30 -37.33
CA LEU A 103 -6.32 18.70 -35.99
C LEU A 103 -7.25 18.16 -34.90
N SER A 104 -8.57 18.14 -35.12
CA SER A 104 -9.52 17.51 -34.19
C SER A 104 -9.29 16.00 -34.08
N ALA A 105 -9.04 15.31 -35.20
CA ALA A 105 -8.71 13.89 -35.19
C ALA A 105 -7.39 13.61 -34.43
N LEU A 106 -6.37 14.46 -34.61
CA LEU A 106 -5.11 14.35 -33.88
C LEU A 106 -5.30 14.56 -32.38
N VAL A 107 -6.08 15.57 -31.97
CA VAL A 107 -6.39 15.84 -30.56
C VAL A 107 -7.12 14.66 -29.92
N VAL A 108 -8.10 14.06 -30.60
CA VAL A 108 -8.80 12.85 -30.14
C VAL A 108 -7.84 11.67 -30.04
N PHE A 109 -6.95 11.49 -31.02
CA PHE A 109 -5.95 10.41 -31.00
C PHE A 109 -5.00 10.55 -29.81
N VAL A 110 -4.43 11.73 -29.59
CA VAL A 110 -3.55 12.02 -28.44
C VAL A 110 -4.29 11.80 -27.13
N CYS A 111 -5.52 12.29 -27.00
CA CYS A 111 -6.37 12.08 -25.82
C CYS A 111 -6.60 10.57 -25.56
N ARG A 112 -6.90 9.80 -26.61
CA ARG A 112 -7.09 8.35 -26.53
C ARG A 112 -5.82 7.61 -26.12
N VAL A 113 -4.65 8.00 -26.65
CA VAL A 113 -3.36 7.41 -26.27
C VAL A 113 -3.02 7.73 -24.82
N ARG A 114 -3.20 8.99 -24.39
CA ARG A 114 -2.99 9.39 -22.99
C ARG A 114 -3.87 8.60 -22.03
N GLU A 115 -5.16 8.47 -22.35
CA GLU A 115 -6.10 7.74 -21.50
C GLU A 115 -5.82 6.23 -21.48
N ARG A 116 -5.40 5.64 -22.60
CA ARG A 116 -4.94 4.24 -22.63
C ARG A 116 -3.73 4.02 -21.73
N ARG A 117 -2.71 4.87 -21.85
CA ARG A 117 -1.51 4.81 -20.99
C ARG A 117 -1.87 4.96 -19.51
N ALA A 118 -2.73 5.92 -19.17
CA ALA A 118 -3.21 6.11 -17.80
C ALA A 118 -3.93 4.86 -17.27
N ARG A 119 -4.79 4.22 -18.07
CA ARG A 119 -5.49 2.99 -17.66
C ARG A 119 -4.54 1.79 -17.54
N GLU A 120 -3.55 1.68 -18.42
CA GLU A 120 -2.53 0.62 -18.34
C GLU A 120 -1.71 0.77 -17.07
N LEU A 121 -1.33 2.00 -16.71
CA LEU A 121 -0.60 2.30 -15.48
C LEU A 121 -1.40 1.96 -14.22
N VAL A 122 -2.66 2.39 -14.14
CA VAL A 122 -3.57 2.04 -13.03
C VAL A 122 -3.74 0.52 -12.89
N ARG A 123 -3.83 -0.21 -14.01
CA ARG A 123 -3.92 -1.68 -13.97
C ARG A 123 -2.64 -2.33 -13.50
N ALA A 124 -1.49 -1.89 -14.00
CA ALA A 124 -0.18 -2.41 -13.57
C ALA A 124 0.02 -2.20 -12.06
N ARG A 125 -0.34 -1.00 -11.56
CA ARG A 125 -0.32 -0.68 -10.12
C ARG A 125 -1.21 -1.62 -9.31
N SER A 126 -2.48 -1.79 -9.69
CA SER A 126 -3.38 -2.68 -8.97
C SER A 126 -2.88 -4.14 -8.93
N VAL A 127 -2.24 -4.61 -10.00
CA VAL A 127 -1.60 -5.93 -10.03
C VAL A 127 -0.40 -5.99 -9.08
N ALA A 128 0.45 -4.97 -9.08
CA ALA A 128 1.62 -4.92 -8.21
C ALA A 128 1.25 -4.82 -6.72
N GLU A 129 0.30 -3.96 -6.35
CA GLU A 129 -0.26 -3.89 -4.99
C GLU A 129 -0.84 -5.24 -4.55
N THR A 130 -1.58 -5.90 -5.45
CA THR A 130 -2.11 -7.24 -5.17
C THR A 130 -0.98 -8.26 -4.97
N ALA A 131 0.06 -8.23 -5.80
CA ALA A 131 1.23 -9.11 -5.68
C ALA A 131 1.96 -8.88 -4.36
N GLN A 132 2.16 -7.62 -3.96
CA GLN A 132 2.79 -7.25 -2.69
C GLN A 132 1.98 -7.74 -1.50
N LEU A 133 0.65 -7.58 -1.50
CA LEU A 133 -0.21 -8.12 -0.44
C LEU A 133 -0.14 -9.66 -0.37
N VAL A 134 -0.01 -10.34 -1.51
CA VAL A 134 0.19 -11.80 -1.54
C VAL A 134 1.56 -12.17 -0.96
N LEU A 135 2.61 -11.39 -1.22
CA LEU A 135 3.95 -11.59 -0.67
C LEU A 135 4.03 -11.34 0.84
N LEU A 136 3.37 -10.28 1.33
CA LEU A 136 3.29 -9.93 2.75
C LEU A 136 2.60 -11.02 3.57
N ARG A 137 1.67 -11.78 2.98
CA ARG A 137 0.84 -12.81 3.65
C ARG A 137 0.30 -12.29 4.99
N PRO A 138 -0.78 -11.50 4.98
CA PRO A 138 -1.37 -10.87 6.15
C PRO A 138 -1.31 -11.73 7.41
N PRO A 139 -0.67 -11.27 8.50
CA PRO A 139 -0.57 -12.06 9.71
C PRO A 139 -1.97 -12.30 10.29
N PRO A 140 -2.20 -13.48 10.92
CA PRO A 140 -3.47 -13.76 11.56
C PRO A 140 -3.72 -12.78 12.70
N ARG A 141 -5.00 -12.46 12.96
CA ARG A 141 -5.39 -11.56 14.07
C ARG A 141 -4.95 -12.03 15.46
N ARG A 142 -4.64 -13.33 15.59
CA ARG A 142 -4.09 -13.95 16.81
C ARG A 142 -3.01 -14.96 16.45
N ILE A 143 -1.92 -14.96 17.21
CA ILE A 143 -0.81 -15.90 17.08
C ILE A 143 -0.16 -16.11 18.46
N GLY A 144 -0.17 -17.34 18.96
CA GLY A 144 0.19 -17.61 20.35
C GLY A 144 -0.63 -16.74 21.33
N PRO A 145 0.00 -16.11 22.35
CA PRO A 145 -0.66 -15.19 23.28
C PRO A 145 -0.77 -13.75 22.74
N LEU A 146 -0.57 -13.53 21.44
CA LEU A 146 -0.55 -12.19 20.85
C LEU A 146 -1.81 -11.93 20.02
N ARG A 147 -2.31 -10.69 20.11
CA ARG A 147 -3.25 -10.12 19.13
C ARG A 147 -2.49 -9.20 18.21
N VAL A 148 -2.73 -9.33 16.91
CA VAL A 148 -2.00 -8.60 15.88
C VAL A 148 -2.99 -7.85 15.01
N ALA A 149 -2.71 -6.58 14.78
CA ALA A 149 -3.37 -5.77 13.76
C ALA A 149 -2.28 -5.12 12.90
N TRP A 150 -2.58 -4.90 11.63
CA TRP A 150 -1.63 -4.33 10.68
C TRP A 150 -2.39 -3.43 9.70
N LEU A 151 -1.66 -2.49 9.11
CA LEU A 151 -2.14 -1.61 8.07
C LEU A 151 -0.99 -1.34 7.11
N TYR A 152 -1.28 -1.31 5.82
CA TYR A 152 -0.32 -0.94 4.78
C TYR A 152 -0.99 0.10 3.87
N LEU A 153 -0.30 1.20 3.63
CA LEU A 153 -0.73 2.32 2.79
C LEU A 153 0.29 2.44 1.67
N ALA A 154 -0.16 2.21 0.43
CA ALA A 154 0.69 2.38 -0.75
C ALA A 154 0.78 3.85 -1.15
N ALA A 155 1.94 4.30 -1.61
CA ALA A 155 2.16 5.63 -2.15
C ALA A 155 1.40 5.86 -3.47
N GLU A 156 1.05 7.11 -3.78
CA GLU A 156 0.30 7.44 -5.02
C GLU A 156 1.19 7.60 -6.26
N ASP A 157 2.47 7.96 -6.07
CA ASP A 157 3.37 8.27 -7.17
C ASP A 157 3.57 7.08 -8.12
N ASP A 158 3.48 7.34 -9.43
CA ASP A 158 3.53 6.36 -10.53
C ASP A 158 4.80 5.48 -10.60
N THR A 159 5.77 5.72 -9.71
CA THR A 159 7.05 5.00 -9.59
C THR A 159 7.26 4.33 -8.23
N GLN A 160 6.32 4.46 -7.29
CA GLN A 160 6.49 4.11 -5.87
C GLN A 160 5.56 2.97 -5.45
N ILE A 161 5.75 1.78 -6.03
CA ILE A 161 5.31 0.55 -5.35
C ILE A 161 6.47 0.16 -4.47
N GLY A 162 6.29 0.21 -3.14
CA GLY A 162 7.41 0.32 -2.23
C GLY A 162 7.94 -0.99 -1.65
N GLY A 163 8.98 -0.78 -0.85
CA GLY A 163 9.85 -1.79 -0.25
C GLY A 163 9.41 -2.27 1.13
N ASP A 164 8.34 -1.67 1.67
CA ASP A 164 7.80 -1.97 2.98
C ASP A 164 7.44 -3.46 3.12
N LEU A 165 8.01 -4.09 4.15
CA LEU A 165 7.82 -5.50 4.44
C LEU A 165 7.50 -5.71 5.92
N PHE A 166 6.63 -6.68 6.20
CA PHE A 166 6.45 -7.21 7.53
C PHE A 166 5.96 -8.65 7.49
N ALA A 167 6.31 -9.41 8.52
CA ALA A 167 5.78 -10.76 8.74
C ALA A 167 5.78 -11.12 10.22
N VAL A 168 4.85 -12.01 10.57
CA VAL A 168 4.77 -12.62 11.89
C VAL A 168 4.70 -14.13 11.72
N SER A 169 5.63 -14.85 12.34
CA SER A 169 5.69 -16.32 12.27
C SER A 169 5.90 -16.95 13.63
N ARG A 170 5.47 -18.20 13.78
CA ARG A 170 5.79 -19.01 14.95
C ARG A 170 7.22 -19.52 14.85
N ALA A 171 7.98 -19.41 15.93
CA ALA A 171 9.22 -20.15 16.03
C ALA A 171 8.94 -21.66 16.23
N ALA A 172 9.97 -22.50 16.06
CA ALA A 172 9.88 -23.90 16.47
C ALA A 172 9.66 -24.07 17.98
N GLY A 173 10.08 -23.09 18.79
CA GLY A 173 9.81 -23.01 20.22
C GLY A 173 8.50 -22.30 20.58
N ALA A 174 8.28 -22.11 21.89
CA ALA A 174 7.17 -21.31 22.42
C ALA A 174 7.45 -19.81 22.28
N SER A 175 7.68 -19.32 21.06
CA SER A 175 7.86 -17.90 20.75
C SER A 175 7.28 -17.51 19.40
N THR A 176 6.91 -16.24 19.26
CA THR A 176 6.48 -15.60 18.02
C THR A 176 7.58 -14.65 17.56
N ARG A 177 7.99 -14.79 16.29
CA ARG A 177 8.93 -13.87 15.66
C ARG A 177 8.22 -12.85 14.81
N VAL A 178 8.71 -11.62 14.84
CA VAL A 178 8.20 -10.50 14.06
C VAL A 178 9.35 -9.90 13.26
N ILE A 179 9.09 -9.55 12.01
CA ILE A 179 9.95 -8.67 11.22
C ILE A 179 9.10 -7.54 10.67
N ILE A 180 9.65 -6.34 10.68
CA ILE A 180 9.22 -5.20 9.88
C ILE A 180 10.46 -4.59 9.24
N GLY A 181 10.33 -3.99 8.07
CA GLY A 181 11.45 -3.38 7.38
C GLY A 181 11.00 -2.57 6.19
N ASP A 182 11.95 -1.87 5.61
CA ASP A 182 11.80 -1.20 4.34
C ASP A 182 13.04 -1.46 3.46
N VAL A 183 12.79 -1.77 2.21
CA VAL A 183 13.82 -1.99 1.18
C VAL A 183 14.13 -0.66 0.53
N ARG A 184 15.39 -0.23 0.62
CA ARG A 184 15.84 0.97 -0.07
C ARG A 184 15.88 0.72 -1.57
N GLY A 185 14.88 1.24 -2.25
CA GLY A 185 14.67 1.05 -3.69
C GLY A 185 13.24 1.43 -4.05
N LYS A 186 12.91 1.42 -5.34
CA LYS A 186 11.54 1.73 -5.79
C LYS A 186 11.09 0.76 -6.86
N GLY A 187 9.79 0.47 -6.90
CA GLY A 187 9.17 -0.32 -7.93
C GLY A 187 9.41 -1.83 -7.78
N LEU A 188 9.35 -2.55 -8.89
CA LEU A 188 9.28 -4.02 -8.87
C LEU A 188 10.55 -4.70 -8.30
N ALA A 189 11.72 -4.07 -8.42
CA ALA A 189 12.96 -4.59 -7.84
C ALA A 189 12.88 -4.67 -6.30
N ALA A 190 12.34 -3.62 -5.66
CA ALA A 190 12.16 -3.58 -4.21
C ALA A 190 11.20 -4.69 -3.72
N ILE A 191 10.16 -5.02 -4.50
CA ILE A 191 9.26 -6.14 -4.20
C ILE A 191 10.01 -7.48 -4.26
N GLY A 192 10.93 -7.64 -5.21
CA GLY A 192 11.80 -8.82 -5.34
C GLY A 192 12.66 -9.01 -4.09
N GLU A 193 13.40 -7.98 -3.69
CA GLU A 193 14.24 -7.99 -2.48
C GLU A 193 13.40 -8.23 -1.21
N ALA A 194 12.25 -7.57 -1.06
CA ALA A 194 11.33 -7.82 0.04
C ALA A 194 10.89 -9.29 0.08
N SER A 195 10.65 -9.91 -1.08
CA SER A 195 10.26 -11.32 -1.17
C SER A 195 11.35 -12.27 -0.66
N VAL A 196 12.62 -11.94 -0.92
CA VAL A 196 13.79 -12.69 -0.44
C VAL A 196 13.88 -12.60 1.07
N VAL A 197 13.78 -11.40 1.64
CA VAL A 197 13.78 -11.19 3.10
C VAL A 197 12.63 -11.94 3.77
N LEU A 198 11.41 -11.78 3.26
CA LEU A 198 10.23 -12.44 3.82
C LEU A 198 10.27 -13.97 3.68
N GLY A 199 10.83 -14.47 2.58
CA GLY A 199 11.06 -15.91 2.37
C GLY A 199 12.07 -16.48 3.37
N ALA A 200 13.24 -15.84 3.47
CA ALA A 200 14.29 -16.21 4.40
C ALA A 200 13.83 -16.09 5.86
N PHE A 201 13.05 -15.07 6.20
CA PHE A 201 12.49 -14.88 7.54
C PHE A 201 11.51 -16.00 7.90
N ARG A 202 10.58 -16.35 7.02
CA ARG A 202 9.57 -17.39 7.30
C ARG A 202 10.21 -18.75 7.52
N GLU A 203 11.17 -19.13 6.68
CA GLU A 203 11.91 -20.38 6.85
C GLU A 203 12.83 -20.32 8.08
N GLY A 204 13.58 -19.23 8.21
CA GLY A 204 14.51 -19.01 9.31
C GLY A 204 13.83 -18.95 10.68
N ALA A 205 12.58 -18.46 10.75
CA ALA A 205 11.77 -18.42 11.96
C ALA A 205 11.59 -19.82 12.56
N HIS A 206 11.44 -20.85 11.72
CA HIS A 206 11.32 -22.24 12.16
C HIS A 206 12.68 -22.92 12.34
N ARG A 207 13.68 -22.55 11.53
CA ARG A 207 14.96 -23.26 11.48
C ARG A 207 15.96 -22.86 12.57
N TYR A 208 16.09 -21.57 12.85
CA TYR A 208 17.11 -21.06 13.77
C TYR A 208 16.54 -20.92 15.17
N ALA A 209 17.31 -21.26 16.21
CA ALA A 209 16.81 -21.22 17.58
C ALA A 209 16.86 -19.79 18.16
N THR A 210 17.87 -19.01 17.77
CA THR A 210 18.12 -17.69 18.35
C THR A 210 17.89 -16.56 17.34
N LEU A 211 17.57 -15.37 17.85
CA LEU A 211 17.37 -14.17 17.03
C LEU A 211 18.65 -13.72 16.28
N PRO A 212 19.87 -13.80 16.86
CA PRO A 212 21.13 -13.54 16.15
C PRO A 212 21.39 -14.48 14.97
N GLU A 213 21.11 -15.78 15.12
CA GLU A 213 21.27 -16.77 14.04
C GLU A 213 20.30 -16.49 12.90
N LEU A 214 19.04 -16.18 13.22
CA LEU A 214 18.04 -15.79 12.24
C LEU A 214 18.49 -14.55 11.46
N THR A 215 18.91 -13.49 12.17
CA THR A 215 19.34 -12.23 11.53
C THR A 215 20.55 -12.44 10.64
N THR A 216 21.51 -13.26 11.07
CA THR A 216 22.67 -13.64 10.25
C THR A 216 22.25 -14.39 8.99
N ALA A 217 21.24 -15.27 9.08
CA ALA A 217 20.71 -15.97 7.91
C ALA A 217 19.97 -15.05 6.94
N LEU A 218 19.27 -14.02 7.45
CA LEU A 218 18.66 -12.97 6.63
C LEU A 218 19.73 -12.20 5.86
N GLU A 219 20.78 -11.73 6.55
CA GLU A 219 21.91 -11.03 5.94
C GLU A 219 22.54 -11.85 4.82
N VAL A 220 22.85 -13.12 5.09
CA VAL A 220 23.42 -14.04 4.08
C VAL A 220 22.48 -14.23 2.89
N SER A 221 21.16 -14.26 3.12
CA SER A 221 20.18 -14.41 2.04
C SER A 221 20.10 -13.18 1.16
N VAL A 222 20.09 -11.98 1.77
CA VAL A 222 20.08 -10.70 1.04
C VAL A 222 21.37 -10.55 0.25
N CYS A 223 22.54 -10.71 0.89
CA CYS A 223 23.82 -10.61 0.20
C CYS A 223 23.95 -11.56 -0.98
N ARG A 224 23.48 -12.82 -0.85
CA ARG A 224 23.50 -13.77 -1.97
C ARG A 224 22.63 -13.30 -3.14
N ASP A 225 21.43 -12.80 -2.84
CA ASP A 225 20.51 -12.30 -3.87
C ASP A 225 21.12 -11.09 -4.60
N LEU A 226 21.71 -10.15 -3.86
CA LEU A 226 22.40 -8.99 -4.42
C LEU A 226 23.59 -9.39 -5.31
N ASP A 227 24.39 -10.37 -4.89
CA ASP A 227 25.49 -10.90 -5.70
C ASP A 227 24.97 -11.52 -7.02
N GLU A 228 23.87 -12.29 -6.97
CA GLU A 228 23.26 -12.91 -8.16
C GLU A 228 22.62 -11.89 -9.11
N VAL A 229 22.01 -10.82 -8.57
CA VAL A 229 21.39 -9.76 -9.37
C VAL A 229 22.42 -8.81 -9.97
N ALA A 230 23.48 -8.45 -9.25
CA ALA A 230 24.55 -7.57 -9.74
C ALA A 230 25.29 -8.15 -10.97
N ASP A 231 25.34 -9.48 -11.09
CA ASP A 231 25.89 -10.16 -12.27
C ASP A 231 24.98 -10.05 -13.52
N THR A 232 23.71 -9.64 -13.35
CA THR A 232 22.69 -9.62 -14.41
C THR A 232 22.18 -8.22 -14.77
N GLU A 233 22.17 -7.27 -13.83
CA GLU A 233 21.70 -5.90 -14.06
C GLU A 233 22.77 -4.85 -13.69
N HIS A 234 22.97 -3.85 -14.56
CA HIS A 234 23.84 -2.69 -14.33
C HIS A 234 23.08 -1.61 -13.51
N ASP A 235 22.44 -1.97 -12.40
CA ASP A 235 21.85 -0.98 -11.50
C ASP A 235 22.88 -0.58 -10.42
N PRO A 236 23.44 0.64 -10.46
CA PRO A 236 24.43 1.11 -9.48
C PRO A 236 23.79 1.55 -8.14
N GLY A 237 22.56 1.12 -7.85
CA GLY A 237 21.87 1.40 -6.60
C GLY A 237 22.58 0.75 -5.40
N GLU A 238 22.58 1.41 -4.24
CA GLU A 238 22.82 0.70 -2.98
C GLU A 238 21.54 -0.10 -2.71
N HIS A 239 21.63 -1.42 -2.64
CA HIS A 239 20.50 -2.28 -2.32
C HIS A 239 20.67 -2.74 -0.88
N PHE A 240 19.84 -2.22 0.02
CA PHE A 240 19.87 -2.61 1.42
C PHE A 240 18.48 -2.55 2.01
N VAL A 241 18.27 -3.31 3.09
CA VAL A 241 16.99 -3.42 3.76
C VAL A 241 17.14 -2.99 5.21
N THR A 242 16.45 -1.92 5.60
CA THR A 242 16.29 -1.61 7.01
C THR A 242 15.34 -2.62 7.61
N ALA A 243 15.66 -3.19 8.78
CA ALA A 243 14.78 -4.18 9.40
C ALA A 243 14.83 -4.13 10.92
N LEU A 244 13.71 -4.46 11.54
CA LEU A 244 13.60 -4.71 12.97
C LEU A 244 13.04 -6.12 13.16
N VAL A 245 13.82 -6.97 13.82
CA VAL A 245 13.46 -8.37 14.08
C VAL A 245 13.25 -8.55 15.58
N LEU A 246 12.15 -9.21 15.97
CA LEU A 246 11.78 -9.48 17.35
C LEU A 246 11.59 -10.97 17.59
N ASP A 247 11.94 -11.43 18.79
CA ASP A 247 11.51 -12.73 19.34
C ASP A 247 10.69 -12.49 20.61
N ILE A 248 9.41 -12.84 20.55
CA ILE A 248 8.42 -12.65 21.61
C ILE A 248 8.08 -14.01 22.21
N PRO A 249 8.64 -14.40 23.36
CA PRO A 249 8.30 -15.67 23.98
C PRO A 249 6.84 -15.70 24.44
N ASP A 250 6.22 -16.87 24.37
CA ASP A 250 4.83 -17.05 24.82
C ASP A 250 4.75 -16.83 26.33
N ASP A 251 5.72 -17.40 27.04
CA ASP A 251 5.88 -17.30 28.48
C ASP A 251 6.92 -16.24 28.85
N GLY A 252 6.54 -15.36 29.78
CA GLY A 252 7.41 -14.29 30.26
C GLY A 252 7.32 -13.00 29.43
N ALA A 253 7.78 -11.92 30.04
CA ALA A 253 7.65 -10.59 29.47
C ALA A 253 8.89 -10.13 28.69
N ARG A 254 10.01 -10.88 28.74
CA ARG A 254 11.27 -10.45 28.14
C ARG A 254 11.26 -10.73 26.64
N VAL A 255 11.14 -9.69 25.84
CA VAL A 255 11.25 -9.71 24.37
C VAL A 255 12.67 -9.32 23.98
N GLU A 256 13.19 -9.96 22.95
CA GLU A 256 14.49 -9.61 22.36
C GLU A 256 14.27 -8.92 21.01
N MET A 257 15.04 -7.87 20.74
CA MET A 257 15.05 -7.19 19.44
C MET A 257 16.45 -7.07 18.86
N ILE A 258 16.54 -7.10 17.54
CA ILE A 258 17.71 -6.67 16.76
C ILE A 258 17.22 -5.64 15.75
N ASN A 259 17.84 -4.47 15.76
CA ASN A 259 17.50 -3.37 14.87
C ASN A 259 18.63 -3.17 13.85
N CYS A 260 18.33 -3.48 12.59
CA CYS A 260 19.16 -3.33 11.40
C CYS A 260 18.86 -1.98 10.71
N GLY A 261 19.09 -0.87 11.41
CA GLY A 261 18.92 0.48 10.87
C GLY A 261 17.48 0.97 10.67
N HIS A 262 16.49 0.31 11.27
CA HIS A 262 15.07 0.62 11.16
C HIS A 262 14.60 1.59 12.26
N PRO A 263 13.51 2.36 12.07
CA PRO A 263 12.94 3.20 13.13
C PRO A 263 12.65 2.43 14.43
N PRO A 264 12.86 3.05 15.62
CA PRO A 264 12.64 2.38 16.89
C PRO A 264 11.14 2.15 17.15
N PRO A 265 10.74 0.96 17.64
CA PRO A 265 9.33 0.70 17.89
C PRO A 265 8.84 1.46 19.14
N LEU A 266 7.54 1.68 19.21
CA LEU A 266 6.88 2.35 20.32
C LEU A 266 6.19 1.32 21.24
N LEU A 267 6.57 1.31 22.51
CA LEU A 267 5.89 0.55 23.56
C LEU A 267 4.87 1.45 24.26
N LEU A 268 3.61 1.04 24.22
CA LEU A 268 2.51 1.70 24.93
C LEU A 268 2.18 0.90 26.19
N ARG A 269 2.37 1.53 27.34
CA ARG A 269 2.10 0.96 28.67
C ARG A 269 1.43 2.01 29.54
N ASP A 270 0.31 1.68 30.16
CA ASP A 270 -0.41 2.57 31.10
C ASP A 270 -0.64 3.99 30.54
N HIS A 271 -1.07 4.09 29.27
CA HIS A 271 -1.25 5.35 28.53
C HIS A 271 0.02 6.18 28.33
N ARG A 272 1.21 5.60 28.53
CA ARG A 272 2.50 6.22 28.22
C ARG A 272 3.11 5.56 27.01
N VAL A 273 3.77 6.37 26.19
CA VAL A 273 4.54 5.92 25.03
C VAL A 273 6.02 5.93 25.41
N ILE A 274 6.69 4.81 25.19
CA ILE A 274 8.12 4.61 25.44
C ILE A 274 8.76 4.25 24.09
N VAL A 275 9.72 5.06 23.64
CA VAL A 275 10.49 4.77 22.42
C VAL A 275 11.61 3.78 22.75
N LEU A 276 11.58 2.60 22.15
CA LEU A 276 12.55 1.54 22.38
C LEU A 276 13.77 1.70 21.47
N HIS A 277 14.72 2.52 21.89
CA HIS A 277 15.98 2.69 21.15
C HIS A 277 16.86 1.44 21.26
N ALA A 278 17.41 1.01 20.12
CA ALA A 278 18.43 -0.02 20.09
C ALA A 278 19.71 0.49 20.80
N ARG A 279 20.24 -0.31 21.71
CA ARG A 279 21.52 -0.06 22.38
C ARG A 279 22.66 -0.57 21.51
N HIS A 280 22.41 -1.60 20.71
CA HIS A 280 23.37 -2.20 19.79
C HIS A 280 22.77 -2.27 18.37
N PRO A 281 22.55 -1.12 17.70
CA PRO A 281 22.08 -1.14 16.32
C PRO A 281 23.11 -1.82 15.43
N VAL A 282 22.61 -2.64 14.51
CA VAL A 282 23.43 -3.26 13.46
C VAL A 282 23.15 -2.56 12.12
N PRO A 283 24.08 -2.63 11.15
CA PRO A 283 23.86 -2.09 9.82
C PRO A 283 22.57 -2.65 9.16
N PRO A 284 21.97 -1.93 8.20
CA PRO A 284 20.95 -2.48 7.33
C PRO A 284 21.41 -3.77 6.65
N LEU A 285 20.46 -4.65 6.37
CA LEU A 285 20.74 -5.92 5.71
C LEU A 285 21.22 -5.67 4.27
N GLY A 286 22.18 -6.47 3.79
CA GLY A 286 22.72 -6.35 2.43
C GLY A 286 23.92 -5.40 2.28
N MET A 287 24.41 -4.82 3.38
CA MET A 287 25.65 -4.01 3.40
C MET A 287 26.93 -4.88 3.45
N CYS A 288 26.96 -5.93 2.63
CA CYS A 288 27.90 -7.05 2.65
C CYS A 288 29.36 -6.62 2.87
N GLY A 289 30.00 -7.14 3.92
CA GLY A 289 31.42 -6.86 4.20
C GLY A 289 31.74 -6.55 5.66
N LEU A 290 30.73 -6.40 6.52
CA LEU A 290 30.94 -6.35 7.96
C LEU A 290 30.90 -7.77 8.52
N PRO A 291 31.88 -8.19 9.34
CA PRO A 291 31.82 -9.49 9.98
C PRO A 291 30.52 -9.55 10.78
N ALA A 292 29.82 -10.69 10.71
CA ALA A 292 28.68 -11.01 11.58
C ALA A 292 29.18 -11.14 13.03
N SER A 293 29.69 -10.05 13.60
CA SER A 293 30.12 -9.97 14.98
C SER A 293 28.85 -10.01 15.81
N SER A 294 28.58 -11.19 16.38
CA SER A 294 27.62 -11.48 17.45
C SER A 294 26.52 -10.43 17.54
N HIS A 295 25.52 -10.49 16.66
CA HIS A 295 24.36 -9.61 16.74
C HIS A 295 23.85 -9.61 18.19
N HIS A 296 24.02 -8.49 18.88
CA HIS A 296 23.60 -8.36 20.26
C HIS A 296 22.10 -8.09 20.26
N THR A 297 21.37 -8.87 21.05
CA THR A 297 19.95 -8.65 21.26
C THR A 297 19.74 -7.59 22.32
N ASP A 298 18.83 -6.65 22.08
CA ASP A 298 18.40 -5.69 23.07
C ASP A 298 17.11 -6.18 23.75
N PRO A 299 17.14 -6.54 25.05
CA PRO A 299 15.96 -7.02 25.73
C PRO A 299 15.09 -5.87 26.26
N PHE A 300 13.77 -6.05 26.22
CA PHE A 300 12.80 -5.18 26.90
C PHE A 300 11.65 -5.99 27.50
N SER A 301 10.91 -5.39 28.44
CA SER A 301 9.72 -5.99 29.04
C SER A 301 8.48 -5.62 28.23
N PHE A 302 7.68 -6.61 27.89
CA PHE A 302 6.41 -6.53 27.18
C PHE A 302 5.38 -7.36 27.94
N GLU A 303 4.59 -6.68 28.76
CA GLU A 303 3.66 -7.28 29.72
C GLU A 303 2.28 -7.45 29.11
N PRO A 304 1.43 -8.35 29.64
CA PRO A 304 0.03 -8.43 29.24
C PRO A 304 -0.68 -7.07 29.34
N GLY A 305 -1.38 -6.68 28.26
CA GLY A 305 -2.05 -5.38 28.13
C GLY A 305 -1.21 -4.29 27.47
N ASP A 306 0.11 -4.49 27.32
CA ASP A 306 0.95 -3.57 26.56
C ASP A 306 0.65 -3.68 25.05
N PHE A 307 0.81 -2.56 24.35
CA PHE A 307 0.89 -2.56 22.88
C PHE A 307 2.30 -2.24 22.42
N LEU A 308 2.77 -2.99 21.43
CA LEU A 308 3.98 -2.70 20.69
C LEU A 308 3.58 -2.26 19.28
N LEU A 309 3.91 -1.01 18.94
CA LEU A 309 3.68 -0.42 17.63
C LEU A 309 5.00 -0.40 16.86
N LEU A 310 5.03 -1.14 15.77
CA LEU A 310 6.08 -1.13 14.76
C LEU A 310 5.58 -0.37 13.53
N TYR A 311 6.48 0.35 12.87
CA TYR A 311 6.15 1.19 11.73
C TYR A 311 7.37 1.39 10.83
N THR A 312 7.14 1.63 9.54
CA THR A 312 8.18 2.01 8.57
C THR A 312 8.37 3.53 8.55
N ASP A 313 9.47 3.99 7.97
CA ASP A 313 9.85 5.41 7.95
C ASP A 313 8.84 6.29 7.21
N GLY A 314 8.17 5.81 6.17
CA GLY A 314 7.13 6.56 5.47
C GLY A 314 5.99 7.06 6.37
N VAL A 315 5.81 6.48 7.57
CA VAL A 315 4.92 7.02 8.60
C VAL A 315 5.44 8.31 9.22
N ILE A 316 6.70 8.34 9.65
CA ILE A 316 7.30 9.49 10.33
C ILE A 316 7.80 10.54 9.34
N GLU A 317 8.11 10.13 8.12
CA GLU A 317 8.49 10.98 7.02
C GLU A 317 7.31 11.64 6.31
N ALA A 318 6.08 11.16 6.56
CA ALA A 318 4.85 11.77 6.08
C ALA A 318 4.77 13.26 6.48
N ARG A 319 4.54 14.12 5.48
CA ARG A 319 4.58 15.57 5.64
C ARG A 319 3.20 16.18 5.59
N SER A 320 2.96 17.19 6.43
CA SER A 320 1.82 18.08 6.27
C SER A 320 1.96 18.97 5.04
N PRO A 321 0.90 19.68 4.61
CA PRO A 321 0.99 20.69 3.56
C PRO A 321 2.03 21.80 3.84
N ASP A 322 2.32 22.05 5.12
CA ASP A 322 3.35 22.99 5.58
C ASP A 322 4.77 22.38 5.64
N GLY A 323 4.91 21.10 5.27
CA GLY A 323 6.17 20.36 5.22
C GLY A 323 6.62 19.73 6.54
N ALA A 324 5.79 19.74 7.59
CA ALA A 324 6.16 19.21 8.90
C ALA A 324 5.98 17.68 8.96
N PHE A 325 6.98 16.98 9.50
CA PHE A 325 6.94 15.53 9.76
C PHE A 325 5.83 15.14 10.74
N TYR A 326 5.31 13.92 10.59
CA TYR A 326 4.24 13.41 11.44
C TYR A 326 4.76 13.04 12.84
N PRO A 327 4.27 13.68 13.92
CA PRO A 327 4.77 13.46 15.28
C PRO A 327 4.15 12.20 15.90
N LEU A 328 4.45 11.01 15.35
CA LEU A 328 3.80 9.74 15.67
C LEU A 328 3.72 9.47 17.18
N ALA A 329 4.82 9.60 17.92
CA ALA A 329 4.86 9.30 19.35
C ALA A 329 3.92 10.20 20.17
N GLU A 330 3.81 11.48 19.82
CA GLU A 330 2.91 12.43 20.48
C GLU A 330 1.44 12.13 20.16
N ARG A 331 1.13 11.82 18.90
CA ARG A 331 -0.23 11.45 18.46
C ARG A 331 -0.71 10.18 19.14
N VAL A 332 0.14 9.15 19.14
CA VAL A 332 -0.17 7.85 19.75
C VAL A 332 -0.42 7.97 21.25
N ALA A 333 0.33 8.84 21.96
CA ALA A 333 0.10 9.09 23.39
C ALA A 333 -1.28 9.71 23.69
N ALA A 334 -1.87 10.43 22.73
CA ALA A 334 -3.17 11.06 22.87
C ALA A 334 -4.36 10.12 22.57
N PHE A 335 -4.12 8.95 21.94
CA PHE A 335 -5.21 8.09 21.48
C PHE A 335 -5.62 7.04 22.52
N PRO A 336 -6.87 7.08 23.03
CA PRO A 336 -7.40 6.00 23.85
C PRO A 336 -7.54 4.75 22.98
N SER A 337 -6.94 3.65 23.42
CA SER A 337 -6.78 2.46 22.59
C SER A 337 -7.19 1.20 23.37
N PRO A 338 -8.46 0.77 23.29
CA PRO A 338 -8.91 -0.47 23.93
C PRO A 338 -8.51 -1.73 23.14
N SER A 339 -8.01 -1.57 21.90
CA SER A 339 -7.51 -2.68 21.09
C SER A 339 -6.54 -2.22 20.00
N PRO A 340 -5.71 -3.13 19.46
CA PRO A 340 -4.83 -2.87 18.30
C PRO A 340 -5.56 -2.28 17.09
N ASP A 341 -6.73 -2.83 16.75
CA ASP A 341 -7.53 -2.34 15.61
C ASP A 341 -8.07 -0.91 15.82
N VAL A 342 -8.28 -0.49 17.06
CA VAL A 342 -8.74 0.87 17.36
C VAL A 342 -7.58 1.84 17.28
N LEU A 343 -6.42 1.47 17.86
CA LEU A 343 -5.20 2.26 17.77
C LEU A 343 -4.81 2.52 16.31
N LEU A 344 -4.75 1.47 15.49
CA LEU A 344 -4.41 1.60 14.07
C LEU A 344 -5.37 2.51 13.31
N ARG A 345 -6.69 2.42 13.57
CA ARG A 345 -7.66 3.30 12.93
C ARG A 345 -7.47 4.76 13.34
N HIS A 346 -7.21 5.03 14.61
CA HIS A 346 -6.93 6.40 15.07
C HIS A 346 -5.66 6.96 14.42
N ILE A 347 -4.59 6.16 14.37
CA ILE A 347 -3.33 6.57 13.72
C ILE A 347 -3.55 6.81 12.23
N HIS A 348 -4.23 5.90 11.54
CA HIS A 348 -4.54 6.04 10.12
C HIS A 348 -5.33 7.31 9.82
N ASP A 349 -6.44 7.52 10.53
CA ASP A 349 -7.32 8.65 10.26
C ASP A 349 -6.60 9.99 10.60
N ASP A 350 -5.70 9.99 11.59
CA ASP A 350 -4.89 11.17 11.92
C ASP A 350 -3.76 11.41 10.91
N LEU A 351 -3.09 10.35 10.45
CA LEU A 351 -2.07 10.43 9.41
C LEU A 351 -2.64 11.00 8.11
N VAL A 352 -3.77 10.46 7.64
CA VAL A 352 -4.46 10.96 6.43
C VAL A 352 -4.87 12.43 6.61
N ARG A 353 -5.35 12.81 7.81
CA ARG A 353 -5.67 14.21 8.11
C ARG A 353 -4.44 15.12 8.17
N HIS A 354 -3.30 14.61 8.62
CA HIS A 354 -2.05 15.36 8.71
C HIS A 354 -1.46 15.64 7.33
N ILE A 355 -1.48 14.65 6.43
CA ILE A 355 -0.96 14.78 5.07
C ILE A 355 -1.89 15.66 4.21
N GLY A 356 -3.21 15.56 4.40
CA GLY A 356 -4.22 16.30 3.62
C GLY A 356 -4.49 15.71 2.24
N ASP A 357 -3.46 15.15 1.61
CA ASP A 357 -3.50 14.32 0.39
C ASP A 357 -2.98 12.89 0.69
N GLN A 358 -2.63 12.10 -0.33
CA GLN A 358 -2.08 10.75 -0.19
C GLN A 358 -0.58 10.76 0.21
N PRO A 359 -0.08 9.70 0.86
CA PRO A 359 1.31 9.63 1.29
C PRO A 359 2.28 9.61 0.11
N GLY A 360 3.42 10.28 0.28
CA GLY A 360 4.50 10.38 -0.72
C GLY A 360 5.54 9.27 -0.64
N ASP A 361 5.33 8.29 0.26
CA ASP A 361 6.04 7.02 0.35
C ASP A 361 5.12 5.95 0.95
N ASP A 362 5.52 4.69 0.86
CA ASP A 362 4.79 3.58 1.47
C ASP A 362 4.82 3.69 3.00
N ALA A 363 3.73 3.28 3.64
CA ALA A 363 3.65 3.28 5.10
C ALA A 363 3.00 2.00 5.61
N ALA A 364 3.78 1.23 6.37
CA ALA A 364 3.35 0.03 7.06
C ALA A 364 3.27 0.26 8.57
N PHE A 365 2.25 -0.33 9.17
CA PHE A 365 2.06 -0.39 10.62
C PHE A 365 1.80 -1.83 11.05
N LEU A 366 2.38 -2.22 12.17
CA LEU A 366 2.10 -3.48 12.83
C LEU A 366 1.95 -3.23 14.34
N VAL A 367 0.77 -3.51 14.88
CA VAL A 367 0.47 -3.41 16.30
C VAL A 367 0.31 -4.80 16.89
N VAL A 368 1.10 -5.08 17.92
CA VAL A 368 1.08 -6.32 18.67
C VAL A 368 0.62 -6.04 20.10
N GLU A 369 -0.41 -6.73 20.56
CA GLU A 369 -0.87 -6.73 21.95
C GLU A 369 -0.51 -8.06 22.60
N ARG A 370 0.13 -8.03 23.77
CA ARG A 370 0.24 -9.23 24.60
C ARG A 370 -1.07 -9.43 25.35
N THR A 371 -1.76 -10.53 25.09
CA THR A 371 -2.97 -10.86 25.84
C THR A 371 -2.63 -11.45 27.20
N ALA A 372 -3.45 -11.16 28.21
CA ALA A 372 -3.40 -11.90 29.45
C ALA A 372 -3.69 -13.37 29.14
N ALA A 373 -2.75 -14.26 29.49
CA ALA A 373 -2.91 -15.68 29.30
C ALA A 373 -4.09 -16.18 30.16
N HIS A 374 -5.30 -16.21 29.60
CA HIS A 374 -6.32 -17.08 30.11
C HIS A 374 -5.89 -18.50 29.75
N HIS A 375 -5.65 -19.32 30.77
CA HIS A 375 -5.51 -20.77 30.67
C HIS A 375 -6.52 -21.37 29.68
N LEU A 376 -6.13 -21.50 28.41
CA LEU A 376 -6.79 -22.35 27.43
C LEU A 376 -6.02 -23.67 27.38
N HIS A 377 -6.02 -24.33 28.54
CA HIS A 377 -5.78 -25.75 28.66
C HIS A 377 -6.86 -26.29 29.60
N LEU A 378 -8.10 -26.36 29.09
CA LEU A 378 -8.96 -27.46 29.49
C LEU A 378 -8.41 -28.66 28.73
N PRO A 379 -7.70 -29.61 29.37
CA PRO A 379 -7.48 -30.89 28.72
C PRO A 379 -8.86 -31.43 28.40
N HIS A 380 -9.07 -31.85 27.15
CA HIS A 380 -10.15 -32.75 26.83
C HIS A 380 -10.05 -33.90 27.84
N LEU A 381 -11.00 -33.97 28.78
CA LEU A 381 -11.22 -35.17 29.57
C LEU A 381 -11.30 -36.32 28.55
N PRO A 382 -10.45 -37.35 28.68
CA PRO A 382 -10.66 -38.56 27.92
C PRO A 382 -12.04 -39.05 28.33
N VAL A 383 -12.95 -39.18 27.36
CA VAL A 383 -14.13 -40.01 27.55
C VAL A 383 -13.57 -41.42 27.73
N ASP A 384 -13.47 -41.86 28.98
CA ASP A 384 -13.20 -43.26 29.31
C ASP A 384 -14.28 -44.11 28.64
N GLY A 385 -13.89 -44.74 27.55
CA GLY A 385 -14.79 -45.42 26.62
C GLY A 385 -14.22 -46.73 26.09
N HIS A 386 -13.45 -47.46 26.89
CA HIS A 386 -13.15 -48.87 26.67
C HIS A 386 -13.18 -49.54 28.05
N HIS A 387 -13.90 -50.61 28.34
CA HIS A 387 -14.34 -51.77 27.56
C HIS A 387 -15.36 -52.53 28.43
N ARG A 388 -16.30 -53.28 27.84
CA ARG A 388 -16.39 -54.75 27.99
C ARG A 388 -17.65 -55.33 27.34
N LEU A 389 -17.40 -56.27 26.42
CA LEU A 389 -18.30 -57.36 26.09
C LEU A 389 -18.56 -58.22 27.34
N GLY A 390 -19.80 -58.68 27.50
CA GLY A 390 -20.21 -59.74 28.43
C GLY A 390 -21.74 -59.81 28.44
N SER A 391 -22.37 -60.68 27.64
CA SER A 391 -22.70 -62.07 27.98
C SER A 391 -23.68 -62.15 29.16
N ASP A 392 -24.96 -62.35 28.84
CA ASP A 392 -26.02 -62.71 29.78
C ASP A 392 -25.72 -64.06 30.44
N GLY A 393 -25.67 -64.06 31.77
CA GLY A 393 -25.65 -65.26 32.61
C GLY A 393 -26.07 -64.89 34.04
N PRO A 394 -26.94 -65.66 34.71
CA PRO A 394 -27.60 -65.24 35.95
C PRO A 394 -26.70 -65.37 37.19
N PRO A 395 -27.02 -64.67 38.29
CA PRO A 395 -26.10 -64.51 39.43
C PRO A 395 -26.14 -65.70 40.42
N PRO A 396 -25.01 -66.01 41.08
CA PRO A 396 -24.98 -66.93 42.23
C PRO A 396 -25.32 -66.22 43.56
N PRO A 397 -25.76 -66.98 44.59
CA PRO A 397 -26.32 -66.41 45.82
C PRO A 397 -25.28 -65.99 46.87
N ALA A 398 -25.75 -65.13 47.79
CA ALA A 398 -25.02 -64.37 48.81
C ALA A 398 -24.36 -65.21 49.93
N PRO A 399 -23.38 -64.64 50.67
CA PRO A 399 -22.34 -65.39 51.37
C PRO A 399 -22.68 -65.78 52.81
N ARG A 400 -21.97 -66.81 53.30
CA ARG A 400 -21.62 -67.01 54.71
C ARG A 400 -20.10 -66.99 54.85
#